data_AF-A0A968P2U1-F1
#
_entry.id   AF-A0A968P2U1-F1
#
_cell.length_a   1.000
_cell.length_b   1.000
_cell.length_c   1.000
_cell.angle_alpha   90.00
_cell.angle_beta   90.00
_cell.angle_gamma   90.00
#
_symmetry.space_group_name_H-M   'P 1'
#
loop_
_entity.id
_entity.type
_entity.pdbx_description
1 polymer ?
#
loop_
_entity_poly.entity_id
_entity_poly.type
_entity_poly.pdbx_seq_one_letter_code
_entity_poly.pdbx_strand_id
1 'polypeptide(L)'
;MSHLKDDPEVSTEPTSTEVSRRGFLKGVGSTGAVAAATSLGLGSLAAPEAALAEEIGPQGQIARRLAAYTVRNKAALYYLTAPLSLQPSNTDEQLYADKRASYSKGLDSNELGEPTASAYQSLRDALSSGDPADFEAIELYSPNPFQFQTCPQGSLAFEMFGIDSHAGRIEPFPAFVSNHNAALMGEVYWQCISRDVPFNHYDTDTLIGAAVDDLDTSFSFKIGPTTGGHITPGTIFRGPWSGCLAGPHVSQFLWLPIPYGQQLIHQQFPVPVEGADYGTTYADWLSIQRDEAPDSSLAFQGDRYIYSMRAGGEWVHRDFAFQGPLNAALILFLRYGTAALADSNPYKTSLSQNGFVTFSLPGISHLVAMAGDAALKAAWFQKWLVHRRLRPEALAGRVENQTNGSKNYGLHPDLVDSDAVSYLLSTNGTALLPLAFPEGSPTHPAYPAGHATFSAAGATICKAFYKEDFVIPDPVVSNDDGTALDDWTGEDLTVLGELNKLVANISLFRDGAGVHYRADGEQGNLLGEQVAIGILRDYSRSYNESFTGFTLTKFNGQKILIKNGNVSNV
;
A
#
# COMPACT_ATOMS: atom_id res chain seq x y z
N MET A 1 -38.26 -42.62 14.94
CA MET A 1 -39.52 -42.63 15.72
C MET A 1 -39.95 -41.17 15.86
N SER A 2 -40.78 -40.65 14.95
CA SER A 2 -42.28 -40.63 15.03
C SER A 2 -42.75 -39.69 16.16
N HIS A 3 -43.54 -38.62 16.03
CA HIS A 3 -44.50 -38.07 15.06
C HIS A 3 -44.71 -36.57 15.44
N LEU A 4 -44.76 -35.58 14.51
CA LEU A 4 -45.94 -34.92 13.87
C LEU A 4 -46.93 -34.29 14.89
N LYS A 5 -47.47 -33.06 14.80
CA LYS A 5 -48.10 -32.29 13.69
C LYS A 5 -48.56 -30.91 14.26
N ASP A 6 -48.78 -29.80 13.56
CA ASP A 6 -49.78 -29.53 12.49
C ASP A 6 -49.44 -28.25 11.67
N ASP A 7 -49.62 -28.35 10.34
CA ASP A 7 -49.97 -27.25 9.39
C ASP A 7 -51.52 -27.21 9.25
N PRO A 8 -52.13 -26.20 8.58
CA PRO A 8 -52.39 -26.31 7.12
C PRO A 8 -52.18 -24.98 6.36
N GLU A 9 -52.00 -24.83 5.04
CA GLU A 9 -51.93 -25.63 3.79
C GLU A 9 -52.49 -24.67 2.69
N VAL A 10 -51.92 -24.55 1.48
CA VAL A 10 -52.47 -25.02 0.17
C VAL A 10 -51.90 -24.07 -0.91
N SER A 11 -51.42 -24.41 -2.13
CA SER A 11 -51.17 -25.68 -2.82
C SER A 11 -50.45 -25.46 -4.17
N THR A 12 -49.51 -26.37 -4.46
CA THR A 12 -49.28 -27.17 -5.68
C THR A 12 -48.92 -26.58 -7.06
N GLU A 13 -47.75 -27.05 -7.49
CA GLU A 13 -47.04 -27.12 -8.78
C GLU A 13 -47.72 -28.05 -9.84
N PRO A 14 -47.19 -28.27 -11.09
CA PRO A 14 -46.12 -29.27 -11.26
C PRO A 14 -45.11 -29.13 -12.44
N THR A 15 -43.86 -29.53 -12.13
CA THR A 15 -42.96 -30.49 -12.85
C THR A 15 -42.10 -30.15 -14.09
N SER A 16 -40.79 -30.22 -13.82
CA SER A 16 -39.60 -30.74 -14.56
C SER A 16 -39.68 -31.25 -16.01
N THR A 17 -38.66 -30.91 -16.82
CA THR A 17 -37.96 -31.86 -17.72
C THR A 17 -36.49 -31.51 -17.95
N GLU A 18 -35.63 -32.52 -17.85
CA GLU A 18 -34.20 -32.53 -18.16
C GLU A 18 -33.93 -32.32 -19.67
N VAL A 19 -32.88 -31.57 -20.02
CA VAL A 19 -32.39 -31.45 -21.40
C VAL A 19 -31.20 -32.38 -21.62
N SER A 20 -31.40 -33.42 -22.43
CA SER A 20 -30.34 -34.35 -22.85
C SER A 20 -29.58 -33.88 -24.10
N ARG A 21 -28.30 -34.29 -24.19
CA ARG A 21 -27.34 -34.02 -25.27
C ARG A 21 -27.71 -34.71 -26.60
N ARG A 22 -28.66 -34.17 -27.37
CA ARG A 22 -28.78 -34.40 -28.83
C ARG A 22 -29.81 -33.45 -29.45
N GLY A 23 -29.33 -32.36 -30.03
CA GLY A 23 -30.17 -31.40 -30.74
C GLY A 23 -29.35 -30.32 -31.45
N PHE A 24 -28.19 -30.70 -31.97
CA PHE A 24 -27.36 -29.85 -32.82
C PHE A 24 -27.48 -30.37 -34.26
N LEU A 25 -27.71 -29.45 -35.20
CA LEU A 25 -27.85 -29.61 -36.66
C LEU A 25 -29.28 -29.87 -37.18
N LYS A 26 -29.93 -28.79 -37.65
CA LYS A 26 -30.48 -28.65 -39.02
C LYS A 26 -31.22 -27.32 -39.15
N GLY A 27 -30.84 -26.51 -40.14
CA GLY A 27 -31.60 -25.32 -40.49
C GLY A 27 -30.89 -24.32 -41.40
N VAL A 28 -30.19 -24.76 -42.44
CA VAL A 28 -29.88 -23.92 -43.61
C VAL A 28 -30.93 -24.23 -44.67
N GLY A 29 -31.65 -23.22 -45.15
CA GLY A 29 -32.65 -23.36 -46.21
C GLY A 29 -33.08 -22.00 -46.76
N SER A 30 -32.64 -21.72 -47.97
CA SER A 30 -32.89 -20.53 -48.81
C SER A 30 -34.29 -20.48 -49.44
N THR A 31 -34.57 -19.38 -50.16
CA THR A 31 -35.73 -19.03 -51.04
C THR A 31 -36.91 -18.37 -50.31
N GLY A 32 -37.50 -17.24 -50.71
CA GLY A 32 -37.47 -16.46 -51.94
C GLY A 32 -38.91 -16.32 -52.49
N ALA A 33 -39.50 -15.12 -52.47
CA ALA A 33 -40.48 -14.56 -53.42
C ALA A 33 -41.40 -13.49 -52.80
N VAL A 34 -41.62 -12.44 -53.59
CA VAL A 34 -42.42 -11.24 -53.33
C VAL A 34 -43.91 -11.52 -53.51
N ALA A 35 -44.75 -10.99 -52.62
CA ALA A 35 -46.17 -10.76 -52.89
C ALA A 35 -46.56 -9.37 -52.36
N ALA A 36 -46.90 -8.46 -53.27
CA ALA A 36 -47.49 -7.17 -52.96
C ALA A 36 -49.01 -7.32 -52.79
N ALA A 37 -49.54 -6.86 -51.67
CA ALA A 37 -50.97 -6.57 -51.52
C ALA A 37 -51.11 -5.29 -50.68
N THR A 38 -51.63 -4.24 -51.31
CA THR A 38 -52.00 -2.96 -50.71
C THR A 38 -53.40 -3.01 -50.13
N SER A 39 -53.59 -2.68 -48.84
CA SER A 39 -54.74 -1.88 -48.39
C SER A 39 -54.65 -1.51 -46.89
N LEU A 40 -54.60 -0.19 -46.66
CA LEU A 40 -55.33 0.58 -45.65
C LEU A 40 -55.24 0.19 -44.15
N GLY A 41 -54.49 1.01 -43.42
CA GLY A 41 -55.07 1.79 -42.31
C GLY A 41 -55.19 1.12 -40.95
N LEU A 42 -54.13 1.24 -40.16
CA LEU A 42 -54.13 1.62 -38.74
C LEU A 42 -52.67 1.78 -38.37
N GLY A 43 -52.22 3.02 -38.16
CA GLY A 43 -50.86 3.30 -37.74
C GLY A 43 -50.61 2.66 -36.38
N SER A 44 -50.01 1.47 -36.37
CA SER A 44 -49.22 1.07 -35.22
C SER A 44 -47.99 1.97 -35.29
N LEU A 45 -47.83 2.80 -34.27
CA LEU A 45 -46.51 3.31 -33.92
C LEU A 45 -45.75 2.09 -33.39
N ALA A 46 -45.35 1.18 -34.30
CA ALA A 46 -44.31 0.22 -34.00
C ALA A 46 -43.10 1.08 -33.59
N ALA A 47 -42.66 0.93 -32.35
CA ALA A 47 -41.38 1.46 -31.94
C ALA A 47 -40.37 1.06 -33.03
N PRO A 48 -39.55 1.99 -33.57
CA PRO A 48 -38.63 1.65 -34.63
C PRO A 48 -37.82 0.44 -34.18
N GLU A 49 -37.91 -0.65 -34.95
CA GLU A 49 -37.11 -1.84 -34.71
C GLU A 49 -35.66 -1.37 -34.67
N ALA A 50 -35.01 -1.54 -33.52
CA ALA A 50 -33.70 -0.97 -33.31
C ALA A 50 -32.76 -1.52 -34.39
N ALA A 51 -32.28 -0.66 -35.28
CA ALA A 51 -31.32 -1.07 -36.28
C ALA A 51 -30.10 -1.65 -35.57
N LEU A 52 -29.79 -2.93 -35.83
CA LEU A 52 -28.63 -3.57 -35.25
C LEU A 52 -27.37 -2.95 -35.86
N ALA A 53 -26.45 -2.49 -35.01
CA ALA A 53 -25.17 -1.97 -35.46
C ALA A 53 -24.31 -3.07 -36.10
N GLU A 54 -23.55 -2.72 -37.13
CA GLU A 54 -22.57 -3.63 -37.75
C GLU A 54 -21.30 -3.68 -36.91
N GLU A 55 -20.95 -4.87 -36.41
CA GLU A 55 -19.69 -5.12 -35.69
C GLU A 55 -18.59 -5.57 -36.67
N ILE A 56 -17.68 -4.65 -37.04
CA ILE A 56 -16.63 -4.87 -38.07
C ILE A 56 -15.30 -5.46 -37.51
N GLY A 57 -15.36 -6.16 -36.37
CA GLY A 57 -14.16 -6.71 -35.72
C GLY A 57 -13.53 -7.90 -36.47
N PRO A 58 -12.22 -8.17 -36.31
CA PRO A 58 -11.54 -9.28 -36.98
C PRO A 58 -12.01 -10.67 -36.50
N GLN A 59 -12.79 -10.72 -35.42
CA GLN A 59 -13.38 -11.92 -34.84
C GLN A 59 -14.87 -11.68 -34.65
N GLY A 60 -15.70 -12.62 -35.11
CA GLY A 60 -17.11 -12.64 -34.72
C GLY A 60 -17.29 -12.90 -33.22
N GLN A 61 -18.46 -12.55 -32.69
CA GLN A 61 -18.76 -12.56 -31.25
C GLN A 61 -18.38 -13.86 -30.53
N ILE A 62 -18.68 -15.03 -31.13
CA ILE A 62 -18.38 -16.33 -30.53
C ILE A 62 -16.86 -16.54 -30.42
N ALA A 63 -16.11 -16.24 -31.48
CA ALA A 63 -14.66 -16.39 -31.50
C ALA A 63 -14.00 -15.45 -30.48
N ARG A 64 -14.48 -14.20 -30.36
CA ARG A 64 -14.00 -13.24 -29.38
C ARG A 64 -14.24 -13.70 -27.94
N ARG A 65 -15.42 -14.26 -27.64
CA ARG A 65 -15.73 -14.85 -26.32
C ARG A 65 -14.78 -15.99 -25.96
N LEU A 66 -14.50 -16.89 -26.91
CA LEU A 66 -13.57 -18.00 -26.70
C LEU A 66 -12.12 -17.53 -26.51
N ALA A 67 -11.69 -16.51 -27.27
CA ALA A 67 -10.37 -15.91 -27.10
C ALA A 67 -10.21 -15.28 -25.70
N ALA A 68 -11.22 -14.52 -25.24
CA ALA A 68 -11.23 -13.94 -23.90
C ALA A 68 -11.18 -15.01 -22.80
N TYR A 69 -11.97 -16.08 -22.93
CA TYR A 69 -11.92 -17.24 -22.02
C TYR A 69 -10.52 -17.85 -21.99
N THR A 70 -9.91 -18.07 -23.17
CA THR A 70 -8.58 -18.68 -23.29
C THR A 70 -7.50 -17.84 -22.60
N VAL A 71 -7.52 -16.51 -22.77
CA VAL A 71 -6.56 -15.61 -22.10
C VAL A 71 -6.70 -15.67 -20.58
N ARG A 72 -7.94 -15.59 -20.08
CA ARG A 72 -8.23 -15.67 -18.64
C ARG A 72 -7.83 -17.02 -18.04
N ASN A 73 -8.16 -18.12 -18.73
CA ASN A 73 -7.82 -19.47 -18.27
C ASN A 73 -6.30 -19.71 -18.26
N LYS A 74 -5.55 -19.13 -19.21
CA LYS A 74 -4.08 -19.19 -19.19
C LYS A 74 -3.48 -18.44 -18.00
N ALA A 75 -4.02 -17.28 -17.64
CA ALA A 75 -3.59 -16.54 -16.45
C ALA A 75 -3.89 -17.33 -15.17
N ALA A 76 -5.14 -17.80 -15.01
CA ALA A 76 -5.54 -18.60 -13.85
C ALA A 76 -4.73 -19.90 -13.69
N LEU A 77 -4.51 -20.63 -14.79
CA LEU A 77 -3.72 -21.87 -14.77
C LEU A 77 -2.26 -21.64 -14.36
N TYR A 78 -1.68 -20.49 -14.74
CA TYR A 78 -0.33 -20.14 -14.31
C TYR A 78 -0.24 -20.05 -12.78
N TYR A 79 -1.17 -19.35 -12.12
CA TYR A 79 -1.14 -19.21 -10.66
C TYR A 79 -1.48 -20.52 -9.95
N LEU A 80 -2.41 -21.32 -10.50
CA LEU A 80 -2.74 -22.64 -9.95
C LEU A 80 -1.53 -23.60 -9.97
N THR A 81 -0.67 -23.49 -10.97
CA THR A 81 0.47 -24.40 -11.16
C THR A 81 1.81 -23.81 -10.72
N ALA A 82 1.82 -22.56 -10.28
CA ALA A 82 3.01 -21.93 -9.73
C ALA A 82 3.48 -22.67 -8.47
N PRO A 83 4.81 -22.78 -8.24
CA PRO A 83 5.32 -23.43 -7.05
C PRO A 83 4.75 -22.82 -5.76
N LEU A 84 4.31 -23.68 -4.84
CA LEU A 84 3.91 -23.25 -3.50
C LEU A 84 5.16 -22.86 -2.72
N SER A 85 5.23 -21.60 -2.30
CA SER A 85 6.20 -21.15 -1.29
C SER A 85 5.52 -21.08 0.06
N LEU A 86 6.17 -21.54 1.13
CA LEU A 86 5.67 -21.31 2.48
C LEU A 86 5.83 -19.82 2.85
N GLN A 87 4.98 -19.34 3.76
CA GLN A 87 5.10 -18.02 4.37
C GLN A 87 5.97 -18.12 5.62
N PRO A 88 7.12 -17.46 5.69
CA PRO A 88 7.94 -17.48 6.89
C PRO A 88 7.39 -16.49 7.94
N SER A 89 7.60 -16.79 9.23
CA SER A 89 7.28 -15.88 10.34
C SER A 89 8.35 -15.96 11.43
N ASN A 90 8.35 -15.02 12.37
CA ASN A 90 9.39 -14.88 13.38
C ASN A 90 9.12 -15.64 14.70
N THR A 91 7.99 -16.35 14.78
CA THR A 91 7.54 -17.18 15.92
C THR A 91 7.25 -16.46 17.25
N ASP A 92 7.36 -15.13 17.31
CA ASP A 92 7.19 -14.36 18.56
C ASP A 92 5.80 -14.54 19.18
N GLU A 93 4.76 -14.58 18.34
CA GLU A 93 3.37 -14.78 18.81
C GLU A 93 3.20 -16.11 19.55
N GLN A 94 3.91 -17.16 19.13
CA GLN A 94 3.90 -18.47 19.80
C GLN A 94 4.78 -18.48 21.04
N LEU A 95 5.90 -17.77 21.00
CA LEU A 95 6.90 -17.74 22.08
C LEU A 95 6.38 -17.06 23.36
N TYR A 96 5.65 -15.95 23.21
CA TYR A 96 5.22 -15.15 24.36
C TYR A 96 3.75 -15.39 24.71
N ALA A 97 3.51 -15.95 25.91
CA ALA A 97 2.16 -16.23 26.41
C ALA A 97 1.33 -14.94 26.61
N ASP A 98 1.99 -13.85 27.00
CA ASP A 98 1.38 -12.52 27.19
C ASP A 98 1.24 -11.71 25.90
N LYS A 99 1.62 -12.28 24.75
CA LYS A 99 1.54 -11.63 23.44
C LYS A 99 2.25 -10.27 23.38
N ARG A 100 3.30 -10.07 24.19
CA ARG A 100 4.08 -8.82 24.28
C ARG A 100 4.61 -8.28 22.95
N ALA A 101 4.76 -9.13 21.94
CA ALA A 101 5.30 -8.83 20.62
C ALA A 101 4.24 -8.76 19.51
N SER A 102 2.97 -8.96 19.85
CA SER A 102 1.85 -9.03 18.91
C SER A 102 0.98 -7.77 18.95
N TYR A 103 0.34 -7.48 17.83
CA TYR A 103 -0.68 -6.43 17.72
C TYR A 103 -1.88 -6.73 18.60
N SER A 104 -2.33 -5.73 19.35
CA SER A 104 -3.48 -5.84 20.26
C SER A 104 -4.25 -4.53 20.47
N LYS A 105 -4.03 -3.51 19.64
CA LYS A 105 -4.68 -2.21 19.82
C LYS A 105 -6.20 -2.37 19.75
N GLY A 106 -6.89 -1.75 20.71
CA GLY A 106 -8.35 -1.80 20.87
C GLY A 106 -8.89 -3.10 21.50
N LEU A 107 -8.08 -4.16 21.62
CA LEU A 107 -8.50 -5.37 22.34
C LEU A 107 -8.60 -5.09 23.84
N ASP A 108 -9.43 -5.86 24.54
CA ASP A 108 -9.42 -5.83 26.00
C ASP A 108 -8.02 -6.15 26.55
N SER A 109 -7.57 -5.36 27.52
CA SER A 109 -6.16 -5.30 27.93
C SER A 109 -5.96 -4.90 29.39
N ASN A 110 -4.82 -5.30 29.95
CA ASN A 110 -4.41 -4.93 31.31
C ASN A 110 -3.78 -3.53 31.38
N GLU A 111 -3.40 -3.09 32.59
CA GLU A 111 -2.75 -1.78 32.82
C GLU A 111 -1.32 -1.66 32.26
N LEU A 112 -0.75 -2.76 31.77
CA LEU A 112 0.52 -2.77 31.02
C LEU A 112 0.28 -2.66 29.50
N GLY A 113 -0.97 -2.49 29.05
CA GLY A 113 -1.35 -2.47 27.64
C GLY A 113 -1.14 -3.81 26.92
N GLU A 114 -1.18 -4.94 27.64
CA GLU A 114 -1.11 -6.29 27.08
C GLU A 114 -2.53 -6.85 26.93
N PRO A 115 -2.85 -7.56 25.83
CA PRO A 115 -4.19 -8.10 25.66
C PRO A 115 -4.49 -9.17 26.71
N THR A 116 -5.76 -9.29 27.10
CA THR A 116 -6.21 -10.45 27.85
C THR A 116 -6.12 -11.71 26.97
N ALA A 117 -5.96 -12.88 27.61
CA ALA A 117 -5.85 -14.13 26.87
C ALA A 117 -7.14 -14.45 26.08
N SER A 118 -8.32 -14.12 26.63
CA SER A 118 -9.60 -14.29 25.94
C SER A 118 -9.72 -13.36 24.74
N ALA A 119 -9.37 -12.08 24.89
CA ALA A 119 -9.50 -11.12 23.80
C ALA A 119 -8.58 -11.45 22.63
N TYR A 120 -7.33 -11.82 22.91
CA TYR A 120 -6.43 -12.25 21.84
C TYR A 120 -6.91 -13.56 21.17
N GLN A 121 -7.49 -14.48 21.93
CA GLN A 121 -8.05 -15.72 21.38
C GLN A 121 -9.28 -15.44 20.50
N SER A 122 -10.16 -14.52 20.89
CA SER A 122 -11.33 -14.14 20.07
C SER A 122 -10.91 -13.61 18.68
N LEU A 123 -9.85 -12.78 18.61
CA LEU A 123 -9.27 -12.32 17.36
C LEU A 123 -8.73 -13.50 16.52
N ARG A 124 -8.02 -14.44 17.17
CA ARG A 124 -7.48 -15.63 16.50
C ARG A 124 -8.56 -16.55 15.95
N ASP A 125 -9.64 -16.73 16.69
CA ASP A 125 -10.77 -17.56 16.31
C ASP A 125 -11.50 -16.96 15.11
N ALA A 126 -11.79 -15.66 15.12
CA ALA A 126 -12.39 -14.94 13.99
C ALA A 126 -11.56 -15.05 12.70
N LEU A 127 -10.25 -14.84 12.80
CA LEU A 127 -9.33 -14.97 11.67
C LEU A 127 -9.24 -16.41 11.14
N SER A 128 -9.40 -17.41 12.01
CA SER A 128 -9.32 -18.82 11.65
C SER A 128 -10.63 -19.37 11.09
N SER A 129 -11.78 -18.90 11.58
CA SER A 129 -13.10 -19.36 11.13
C SER A 129 -13.49 -18.73 9.80
N GLY A 130 -13.15 -17.45 9.61
CA GLY A 130 -13.63 -16.65 8.49
C GLY A 130 -15.13 -16.35 8.55
N ASP A 131 -15.81 -16.66 9.67
CA ASP A 131 -17.23 -16.36 9.86
C ASP A 131 -17.40 -14.89 10.24
N PRO A 132 -18.18 -14.09 9.47
CA PRO A 132 -18.48 -12.70 9.82
C PRO A 132 -18.99 -12.51 11.27
N ALA A 133 -19.72 -13.47 11.83
CA ALA A 133 -20.23 -13.39 13.20
C ALA A 133 -19.11 -13.42 14.25
N ASP A 134 -18.03 -14.18 14.01
CA ASP A 134 -16.89 -14.23 14.94
C ASP A 134 -16.08 -12.93 14.89
N PHE A 135 -16.02 -12.25 13.74
CA PHE A 135 -15.40 -10.92 13.64
C PHE A 135 -16.14 -9.85 14.44
N GLU A 136 -17.48 -9.90 14.46
CA GLU A 136 -18.31 -9.01 15.29
C GLU A 136 -18.18 -9.33 16.79
N ALA A 137 -17.76 -10.55 17.13
CA ALA A 137 -17.60 -11.02 18.51
C ALA A 137 -16.20 -10.81 19.10
N ILE A 138 -15.27 -10.15 18.38
CA ILE A 138 -13.93 -9.84 18.90
C ILE A 138 -14.06 -8.99 20.18
N GLU A 139 -13.41 -9.42 21.26
CA GLU A 139 -13.46 -8.73 22.55
C GLU A 139 -12.62 -7.44 22.52
N LEU A 140 -13.30 -6.29 22.49
CA LEU A 140 -12.70 -4.96 22.52
C LEU A 140 -12.74 -4.35 23.93
N TYR A 141 -11.80 -3.46 24.25
CA TYR A 141 -11.75 -2.80 25.56
C TYR A 141 -12.97 -1.92 25.84
N SER A 142 -13.41 -1.14 24.85
CA SER A 142 -14.61 -0.29 24.97
C SER A 142 -15.53 -0.46 23.74
N PRO A 143 -16.50 -1.37 23.75
CA PRO A 143 -17.40 -1.54 22.62
C PRO A 143 -18.25 -0.28 22.42
N ASN A 144 -17.87 0.57 21.46
CA ASN A 144 -18.58 1.78 21.09
C ASN A 144 -18.57 1.95 19.57
N PRO A 145 -19.48 2.76 18.98
CA PRO A 145 -19.70 2.80 17.54
C PRO A 145 -18.56 3.43 16.72
N PHE A 146 -17.43 3.76 17.34
CA PHE A 146 -16.26 4.35 16.69
C PHE A 146 -14.98 3.51 16.86
N GLN A 147 -15.02 2.42 17.63
CA GLN A 147 -13.87 1.53 17.89
C GLN A 147 -14.02 0.21 17.15
N PHE A 148 -13.16 -0.04 16.16
CA PHE A 148 -13.23 -1.25 15.35
C PHE A 148 -11.85 -1.72 14.95
N GLN A 149 -11.69 -3.03 14.77
CA GLN A 149 -10.55 -3.59 14.04
C GLN A 149 -10.71 -3.27 12.55
N THR A 150 -9.68 -2.67 11.94
CA THR A 150 -9.76 -2.16 10.56
C THR A 150 -9.75 -3.29 9.53
N CYS A 151 -10.95 -3.70 9.11
CA CYS A 151 -11.22 -4.63 8.01
C CYS A 151 -10.42 -5.96 8.07
N PRO A 152 -10.40 -6.70 9.18
CA PRO A 152 -9.69 -7.98 9.25
C PRO A 152 -10.21 -9.00 8.21
N GLN A 153 -11.51 -8.97 7.87
CA GLN A 153 -12.12 -9.77 6.80
C GLN A 153 -11.53 -9.51 5.40
N GLY A 154 -10.97 -8.32 5.16
CA GLY A 154 -10.32 -7.99 3.88
C GLY A 154 -9.15 -8.91 3.53
N SER A 155 -8.55 -9.58 4.53
CA SER A 155 -7.50 -10.58 4.35
C SER A 155 -7.95 -11.89 3.66
N LEU A 156 -9.27 -12.09 3.53
CA LEU A 156 -9.88 -13.28 2.91
C LEU A 156 -10.37 -13.02 1.48
N ALA A 157 -10.22 -11.80 0.96
CA ALA A 157 -10.69 -11.43 -0.37
C ALA A 157 -9.81 -12.03 -1.47
N PHE A 158 -10.45 -12.65 -2.46
CA PHE A 158 -9.80 -13.14 -3.67
C PHE A 158 -9.47 -12.01 -4.64
N GLU A 159 -8.30 -12.09 -5.26
CA GLU A 159 -7.93 -11.20 -6.36
C GLU A 159 -8.23 -11.85 -7.73
N MET A 160 -8.78 -11.05 -8.65
CA MET A 160 -9.18 -11.53 -9.98
C MET A 160 -8.09 -11.36 -11.03
N PHE A 161 -7.11 -10.49 -10.78
CA PHE A 161 -6.00 -10.19 -11.70
C PHE A 161 -4.66 -10.18 -10.98
N GLY A 162 -3.65 -10.77 -11.61
CA GLY A 162 -2.34 -10.88 -10.99
C GLY A 162 -2.29 -11.96 -9.91
N ILE A 163 -1.36 -11.81 -8.97
CA ILE A 163 -1.21 -12.75 -7.86
C ILE A 163 -2.34 -12.56 -6.84
N ASP A 164 -2.84 -13.66 -6.28
CA ASP A 164 -3.74 -13.60 -5.12
C ASP A 164 -3.00 -13.06 -3.89
N SER A 165 -3.74 -12.46 -2.95
CA SER A 165 -3.18 -11.87 -1.72
C SER A 165 -2.35 -12.87 -0.91
N HIS A 166 -2.72 -14.16 -0.93
CA HIS A 166 -2.01 -15.24 -0.22
C HIS A 166 -0.75 -15.73 -0.97
N ALA A 167 -0.50 -15.25 -2.19
CA ALA A 167 0.64 -15.65 -3.03
C ALA A 167 1.86 -14.72 -2.93
N GLY A 168 1.71 -13.48 -2.44
CA GLY A 168 2.84 -12.59 -2.17
C GLY A 168 3.69 -13.06 -1.00
N ARG A 169 5.03 -12.87 -1.04
CA ARG A 169 5.95 -13.29 0.05
C ARG A 169 6.78 -12.10 0.53
N ILE A 170 6.96 -12.01 1.85
CA ILE A 170 7.86 -11.06 2.51
C ILE A 170 8.66 -11.78 3.58
N GLU A 171 9.79 -11.20 3.98
CA GLU A 171 10.61 -11.77 5.04
C GLU A 171 9.90 -11.71 6.40
N PRO A 172 10.27 -12.54 7.39
CA PRO A 172 9.82 -12.36 8.75
C PRO A 172 10.25 -11.01 9.32
N PHE A 173 9.37 -10.35 10.07
CA PHE A 173 9.79 -9.22 10.89
C PHE A 173 10.84 -9.65 11.92
N PRO A 174 11.87 -8.85 12.24
CA PRO A 174 12.88 -9.23 13.23
C PRO A 174 12.30 -9.64 14.58
N ALA A 175 12.92 -10.61 15.27
CA ALA A 175 12.43 -11.09 16.56
C ALA A 175 12.38 -9.97 17.61
N PHE A 176 11.40 -10.00 18.50
CA PHE A 176 11.09 -8.94 19.47
C PHE A 176 12.30 -8.46 20.29
N VAL A 177 13.15 -9.38 20.74
CA VAL A 177 14.34 -9.08 21.57
C VAL A 177 15.65 -8.97 20.77
N SER A 178 15.59 -8.94 19.45
CA SER A 178 16.80 -8.86 18.60
C SER A 178 17.38 -7.45 18.54
N ASN A 179 18.69 -7.35 18.30
CA ASN A 179 19.36 -6.08 18.01
C ASN A 179 18.85 -5.42 16.71
N HIS A 180 18.37 -6.19 15.74
CA HIS A 180 17.73 -5.65 14.54
C HIS A 180 16.40 -4.95 14.90
N ASN A 181 15.53 -5.56 15.72
CA ASN A 181 14.32 -4.87 16.19
C ASN A 181 14.66 -3.64 17.06
N ALA A 182 15.75 -3.70 17.83
CA ALA A 182 16.24 -2.55 18.58
C ALA A 182 16.59 -1.38 17.65
N ALA A 183 17.38 -1.61 16.61
CA ALA A 183 17.73 -0.60 15.61
C ALA A 183 16.50 -0.02 14.91
N LEU A 184 15.52 -0.87 14.54
CA LEU A 184 14.26 -0.41 13.93
C LEU A 184 13.49 0.55 14.84
N MET A 185 13.40 0.25 16.14
CA MET A 185 12.73 1.14 17.09
C MET A 185 13.55 2.39 17.39
N GLY A 186 14.88 2.28 17.49
CA GLY A 186 15.79 3.41 17.66
C GLY A 186 15.65 4.45 16.55
N GLU A 187 15.58 4.01 15.29
CA GLU A 187 15.34 4.91 14.16
C GLU A 187 13.97 5.60 14.26
N VAL A 188 12.91 4.87 14.63
CA VAL A 188 11.58 5.47 14.82
C VAL A 188 11.61 6.52 15.93
N TYR A 189 12.25 6.25 17.06
CA TYR A 189 12.41 7.26 18.12
C TYR A 189 13.09 8.52 17.61
N TRP A 190 14.22 8.39 16.91
CA TRP A 190 14.93 9.55 16.40
C TRP A 190 14.15 10.32 15.34
N GLN A 191 13.43 9.63 14.43
CA GLN A 191 12.55 10.31 13.49
C GLN A 191 11.43 11.10 14.19
N CYS A 192 10.92 10.59 15.31
CA CYS A 192 9.91 11.26 16.11
C CYS A 192 10.49 12.45 16.91
N ILE A 193 11.71 12.31 17.45
CA ILE A 193 12.42 13.38 18.16
C ILE A 193 12.79 14.54 17.23
N SER A 194 13.26 14.25 16.02
CA SER A 194 13.73 15.24 15.05
C SER A 194 12.64 15.63 14.04
N ARG A 195 11.36 15.40 14.35
CA ARG A 195 10.25 15.44 13.39
C ARG A 195 10.05 16.81 12.73
N ASP A 196 10.40 17.87 13.48
CA ASP A 196 10.25 19.27 13.10
C ASP A 196 11.49 19.87 12.41
N VAL A 197 12.61 19.13 12.34
CA VAL A 197 13.80 19.61 11.64
C VAL A 197 13.52 19.65 10.13
N PRO A 198 13.66 20.81 9.45
CA PRO A 198 13.51 20.86 8.01
C PRO A 198 14.59 20.04 7.31
N PHE A 199 14.25 19.35 6.23
CA PHE A 199 15.18 18.45 5.53
C PHE A 199 16.44 19.15 5.02
N ASN A 200 16.37 20.46 4.71
CA ASN A 200 17.52 21.26 4.26
C ASN A 200 18.57 21.48 5.37
N HIS A 201 18.21 21.28 6.64
CA HIS A 201 19.08 21.48 7.79
C HIS A 201 19.69 20.19 8.34
N TYR A 202 19.41 19.02 7.73
CA TYR A 202 19.88 17.72 8.25
C TYR A 202 21.41 17.63 8.38
N ASP A 203 22.16 18.29 7.50
CA ASP A 203 23.63 18.30 7.55
C ASP A 203 24.22 19.13 8.70
N THR A 204 23.42 20.00 9.32
CA THR A 204 23.90 20.98 10.31
C THR A 204 23.14 20.97 11.63
N ASP A 205 21.96 20.35 11.68
CA ASP A 205 21.10 20.30 12.85
C ASP A 205 21.66 19.36 13.94
N THR A 206 21.60 19.81 15.19
CA THR A 206 22.17 19.08 16.32
C THR A 206 21.37 17.83 16.72
N LEU A 207 20.05 17.81 16.54
CA LEU A 207 19.25 16.61 16.80
C LEU A 207 19.51 15.55 15.75
N ILE A 208 19.67 15.96 14.48
CA ILE A 208 20.08 15.03 13.41
C ILE A 208 21.49 14.50 13.64
N GLY A 209 22.43 15.37 14.06
CA GLY A 209 23.77 14.95 14.48
C GLY A 209 23.73 13.89 15.59
N ALA A 210 22.94 14.12 16.64
CA ALA A 210 22.76 13.16 17.74
C ALA A 210 22.13 11.85 17.27
N ALA A 211 21.13 11.91 16.38
CA ALA A 211 20.52 10.72 15.80
C ALA A 211 21.51 9.89 14.97
N VAL A 212 22.36 10.55 14.17
CA VAL A 212 23.43 9.88 13.41
C VAL A 212 24.42 9.20 14.36
N ASP A 213 24.89 9.91 15.40
CA ASP A 213 25.86 9.38 16.35
C ASP A 213 25.30 8.15 17.09
N ASP A 214 24.08 8.23 17.63
CA ASP A 214 23.46 7.12 18.36
C ASP A 214 23.20 5.93 17.43
N LEU A 215 22.54 6.13 16.28
CA LEU A 215 22.22 5.05 15.34
C LEU A 215 23.46 4.39 14.71
N ASP A 216 24.56 5.13 14.53
CA ASP A 216 25.79 4.58 13.96
C ASP A 216 26.66 3.86 14.99
N THR A 217 26.63 4.30 16.25
CA THR A 217 27.60 3.87 17.29
C THR A 217 27.01 3.04 18.42
N SER A 218 25.80 3.36 18.90
CA SER A 218 25.15 2.66 20.02
C SER A 218 24.43 1.39 19.58
N PHE A 219 23.96 1.33 18.33
CA PHE A 219 23.26 0.18 17.79
C PHE A 219 24.21 -0.78 17.08
N SER A 220 24.24 -2.04 17.52
CA SER A 220 25.09 -3.09 16.95
C SER A 220 24.62 -3.58 15.56
N PHE A 221 23.38 -3.27 15.19
CA PHE A 221 22.81 -3.58 13.88
C PHE A 221 22.47 -2.28 13.15
N LYS A 222 22.98 -2.12 11.92
CA LYS A 222 22.71 -0.93 11.11
C LYS A 222 21.56 -1.18 10.14
N ILE A 223 20.63 -0.25 10.08
CA ILE A 223 19.49 -0.25 9.16
C ILE A 223 19.54 0.96 8.22
N GLY A 224 18.83 0.85 7.10
CA GLY A 224 18.82 1.89 6.08
C GLY A 224 20.14 2.00 5.30
N PRO A 225 20.24 2.99 4.40
CA PRO A 225 21.43 3.18 3.59
C PRO A 225 22.62 3.68 4.43
N THR A 226 23.82 3.25 4.04
CA THR A 226 25.09 3.68 4.65
C THR A 226 26.07 4.11 3.56
N THR A 227 26.99 5.01 3.92
CA THR A 227 28.14 5.38 3.10
C THR A 227 29.40 4.93 3.80
N GLY A 228 30.20 4.08 3.15
CA GLY A 228 31.40 3.51 3.79
C GLY A 228 31.11 2.65 5.02
N GLY A 229 29.88 2.13 5.16
CA GLY A 229 29.44 1.37 6.34
C GLY A 229 28.97 2.23 7.51
N HIS A 230 28.83 3.54 7.32
CA HIS A 230 28.37 4.49 8.34
C HIS A 230 27.05 5.15 7.95
N ILE A 231 26.19 5.39 8.95
CA ILE A 231 25.08 6.32 8.85
C ILE A 231 25.66 7.73 8.90
N THR A 232 25.13 8.61 8.06
CA THR A 232 25.59 10.00 7.92
C THR A 232 24.37 10.90 7.75
N PRO A 233 24.50 12.23 7.91
CA PRO A 233 23.40 13.15 7.60
C PRO A 233 22.80 12.97 6.18
N GLY A 234 23.63 12.61 5.19
CA GLY A 234 23.18 12.33 3.83
C GLY A 234 22.46 10.99 3.62
N THR A 235 22.53 10.06 4.59
CA THR A 235 21.90 8.74 4.51
C THR A 235 20.82 8.50 5.55
N ILE A 236 20.81 9.24 6.65
CA ILE A 236 19.82 9.09 7.72
C ILE A 236 18.40 9.34 7.18
N PHE A 237 17.48 8.46 7.58
CA PHE A 237 16.07 8.48 7.17
C PHE A 237 15.86 8.52 5.64
N ARG A 238 16.78 7.95 4.86
CA ARG A 238 16.61 7.77 3.40
C ARG A 238 16.16 6.36 3.06
N GLY A 239 15.59 6.20 1.87
CA GLY A 239 15.24 4.89 1.32
C GLY A 239 16.48 4.10 0.85
N PRO A 240 16.47 2.76 0.93
CA PRO A 240 17.61 1.94 0.50
C PRO A 240 17.67 1.72 -1.02
N TRP A 241 16.67 2.19 -1.76
CA TRP A 241 16.52 1.92 -3.19
C TRP A 241 17.40 2.84 -4.06
N SER A 242 17.73 2.37 -5.25
CA SER A 242 18.50 3.16 -6.22
C SER A 242 17.85 4.51 -6.48
N GLY A 243 18.67 5.57 -6.43
CA GLY A 243 18.26 6.97 -6.62
C GLY A 243 17.67 7.67 -5.39
N CYS A 244 17.36 6.94 -4.30
CA CYS A 244 16.84 7.55 -3.08
C CYS A 244 17.84 8.46 -2.36
N LEU A 245 19.15 8.31 -2.62
CA LEU A 245 20.21 9.16 -2.04
C LEU A 245 20.58 10.37 -2.90
N ALA A 246 20.08 10.46 -4.14
CA ALA A 246 20.34 11.59 -5.02
C ALA A 246 19.43 12.78 -4.67
N GLY A 247 19.98 13.98 -4.65
CA GLY A 247 19.28 15.25 -4.54
C GLY A 247 18.52 15.43 -3.23
N PRO A 248 17.46 16.26 -3.23
CA PRO A 248 16.68 16.57 -2.03
C PRO A 248 16.09 15.33 -1.35
N HIS A 249 15.75 15.47 -0.06
CA HIS A 249 15.19 14.40 0.76
C HIS A 249 13.86 13.87 0.20
N VAL A 250 13.04 14.76 -0.35
CA VAL A 250 11.69 14.48 -0.83
C VAL A 250 11.69 14.30 -2.35
N SER A 251 10.87 13.38 -2.84
CA SER A 251 10.62 13.16 -4.26
C SER A 251 9.99 14.37 -4.94
N GLN A 252 10.44 14.65 -6.17
CA GLN A 252 9.84 15.65 -7.05
C GLN A 252 8.33 15.42 -7.24
N PHE A 253 7.86 14.18 -7.22
CA PHE A 253 6.43 13.89 -7.39
C PHE A 253 5.55 14.31 -6.19
N LEU A 254 6.16 14.67 -5.06
CA LEU A 254 5.48 15.23 -3.89
C LEU A 254 5.52 16.77 -3.82
N TRP A 255 6.24 17.43 -4.74
CA TRP A 255 6.33 18.89 -4.82
C TRP A 255 5.81 19.47 -6.12
N LEU A 256 6.11 18.82 -7.25
CA LEU A 256 5.74 19.33 -8.57
C LEU A 256 4.23 19.53 -8.69
N PRO A 257 3.76 20.62 -9.31
CA PRO A 257 2.34 20.85 -9.53
C PRO A 257 1.70 19.74 -10.37
N ILE A 258 0.56 19.22 -9.93
CA ILE A 258 -0.13 18.09 -10.56
C ILE A 258 -1.20 18.61 -11.53
N PRO A 259 -1.10 18.31 -12.84
CA PRO A 259 -2.19 18.61 -13.76
C PRO A 259 -3.39 17.71 -13.46
N TYR A 260 -4.55 18.30 -13.18
CA TYR A 260 -5.76 17.59 -12.75
C TYR A 260 -6.99 18.07 -13.53
N GLY A 261 -7.12 17.59 -14.76
CA GLY A 261 -8.14 18.07 -15.70
C GLY A 261 -7.86 19.52 -16.11
N GLN A 262 -8.82 20.43 -15.86
CA GLN A 262 -8.63 21.87 -16.10
C GLN A 262 -7.96 22.60 -14.94
N GLN A 263 -7.64 21.88 -13.85
CA GLN A 263 -7.01 22.44 -12.67
C GLN A 263 -5.52 22.08 -12.63
N LEU A 264 -4.77 22.88 -11.88
CA LEU A 264 -3.40 22.58 -11.47
C LEU A 264 -3.37 22.55 -9.94
N ILE A 265 -3.00 21.42 -9.35
CA ILE A 265 -2.93 21.26 -7.90
C ILE A 265 -1.50 21.56 -7.47
N HIS A 266 -1.33 22.63 -6.71
CA HIS A 266 -0.11 22.89 -5.94
C HIS A 266 -0.16 22.04 -4.67
N GLN A 267 0.91 21.32 -4.37
CA GLN A 267 0.94 20.34 -3.28
C GLN A 267 1.20 20.98 -1.91
N GLN A 268 0.49 22.07 -1.62
CA GLN A 268 0.43 22.68 -0.28
C GLN A 268 -0.83 22.20 0.44
N PHE A 269 -0.70 21.94 1.73
CA PHE A 269 -1.82 21.48 2.58
C PHE A 269 -1.57 21.92 4.03
N PRO A 270 -2.63 21.98 4.87
CA PRO A 270 -2.48 22.35 6.28
C PRO A 270 -1.52 21.39 6.99
N VAL A 271 -0.43 21.91 7.56
CA VAL A 271 0.53 21.12 8.34
C VAL A 271 0.29 21.35 9.85
N PRO A 272 0.35 20.30 10.70
CA PRO A 272 0.23 20.45 12.14
C PRO A 272 1.30 21.39 12.71
N VAL A 273 0.99 22.11 13.78
CA VAL A 273 1.96 22.99 14.44
C VAL A 273 3.16 22.19 14.96
N GLU A 274 4.34 22.80 14.93
CA GLU A 274 5.57 22.21 15.45
C GLU A 274 5.45 21.89 16.95
N GLY A 275 6.07 20.79 17.39
CA GLY A 275 5.99 20.30 18.77
C GLY A 275 4.64 19.70 19.20
N ALA A 276 3.65 19.59 18.31
CA ALA A 276 2.38 18.91 18.60
C ALA A 276 2.57 17.38 18.59
N ASP A 277 2.94 16.81 19.73
CA ASP A 277 3.09 15.38 19.91
C ASP A 277 2.12 14.84 20.98
N TYR A 278 1.71 13.58 20.81
CA TYR A 278 0.67 12.93 21.60
C TYR A 278 1.16 11.60 22.19
N GLY A 279 0.43 11.04 23.15
CA GLY A 279 0.78 9.76 23.77
C GLY A 279 2.08 9.80 24.60
N THR A 280 2.50 10.97 25.06
CA THR A 280 3.75 11.17 25.81
C THR A 280 3.62 10.87 27.30
N THR A 281 2.40 10.80 27.83
CA THR A 281 2.13 10.33 29.20
C THR A 281 1.61 8.89 29.20
N TYR A 282 1.81 8.17 30.29
CA TYR A 282 1.36 6.78 30.39
C TYR A 282 -0.16 6.64 30.27
N ALA A 283 -0.91 7.60 30.81
CA ALA A 283 -2.37 7.62 30.71
C ALA A 283 -2.82 7.78 29.26
N ASP A 284 -2.24 8.76 28.54
CA ASP A 284 -2.58 9.02 27.13
C ASP A 284 -2.18 7.82 26.27
N TRP A 285 -0.99 7.27 26.47
CA TRP A 285 -0.52 6.09 25.76
C TRP A 285 -1.45 4.90 25.96
N LEU A 286 -1.86 4.61 27.20
CA LEU A 286 -2.74 3.47 27.50
C LEU A 286 -4.14 3.68 26.90
N SER A 287 -4.65 4.92 26.93
CA SER A 287 -5.90 5.31 26.28
C SER A 287 -5.84 5.06 24.77
N ILE A 288 -4.73 5.43 24.11
CA ILE A 288 -4.46 5.12 22.70
C ILE A 288 -4.41 3.60 22.46
N GLN A 289 -3.73 2.83 23.32
CA GLN A 289 -3.68 1.36 23.15
C GLN A 289 -5.06 0.71 23.26
N ARG A 290 -5.96 1.31 24.04
CA ARG A 290 -7.36 0.91 24.22
C ARG A 290 -8.31 1.45 23.15
N ASP A 291 -7.77 2.16 22.15
CA ASP A 291 -8.52 2.79 21.05
C ASP A 291 -9.58 3.79 21.55
N GLU A 292 -9.37 4.37 22.73
CA GLU A 292 -10.29 5.38 23.28
C GLU A 292 -10.32 6.64 22.41
N ALA A 293 -11.49 7.27 22.35
CA ALA A 293 -11.66 8.49 21.56
C ALA A 293 -10.71 9.58 22.07
N PRO A 294 -9.88 10.20 21.21
CA PRO A 294 -8.95 11.21 21.67
C PRO A 294 -9.67 12.42 22.26
N ASP A 295 -9.11 12.99 23.32
CA ASP A 295 -9.60 14.19 24.00
C ASP A 295 -9.04 15.50 23.42
N SER A 296 -8.11 15.38 22.47
CA SER A 296 -7.40 16.46 21.81
C SER A 296 -7.48 16.34 20.28
N SER A 297 -7.31 17.48 19.60
CA SER A 297 -7.30 17.56 18.14
C SER A 297 -6.01 18.20 17.64
N LEU A 298 -5.67 17.92 16.37
CA LEU A 298 -4.54 18.54 15.70
C LEU A 298 -4.79 20.05 15.50
N ALA A 299 -3.82 20.85 15.92
CA ALA A 299 -3.74 22.27 15.56
C ALA A 299 -2.84 22.44 14.34
N PHE A 300 -3.19 23.34 13.44
CA PHE A 300 -2.49 23.56 12.16
C PHE A 300 -1.93 24.97 12.05
N GLN A 301 -0.72 25.10 11.48
CA GLN A 301 -0.06 26.40 11.27
C GLN A 301 -0.41 27.08 9.93
N GLY A 302 -0.90 26.32 8.95
CA GLY A 302 -1.28 26.79 7.62
C GLY A 302 -0.75 25.89 6.51
N ASP A 303 -1.06 26.26 5.27
CA ASP A 303 -0.70 25.47 4.10
C ASP A 303 0.80 25.53 3.84
N ARG A 304 1.43 24.36 3.69
CA ARG A 304 2.87 24.17 3.43
C ARG A 304 3.11 23.03 2.45
N TYR A 305 4.23 23.10 1.73
CA TYR A 305 4.83 21.94 1.08
C TYR A 305 5.45 21.00 2.11
N ILE A 306 5.77 19.77 1.72
CA ILE A 306 6.52 18.85 2.58
C ILE A 306 7.94 19.41 2.75
N TYR A 307 8.26 19.92 3.95
CA TYR A 307 9.58 20.47 4.29
C TYR A 307 10.24 19.74 5.47
N SER A 308 9.47 19.00 6.26
CA SER A 308 9.90 18.25 7.45
C SER A 308 9.18 16.90 7.53
N MET A 309 9.60 16.06 8.48
CA MET A 309 8.96 14.77 8.75
C MET A 309 7.52 14.96 9.25
N ARG A 310 7.21 16.03 10.00
CA ARG A 310 5.84 16.36 10.43
C ARG A 310 4.92 16.62 9.24
N ALA A 311 5.39 17.41 8.28
CA ALA A 311 4.63 17.70 7.06
C ALA A 311 4.43 16.43 6.21
N GLY A 312 5.47 15.61 6.07
CA GLY A 312 5.38 14.31 5.39
C GLY A 312 4.40 13.37 6.08
N GLY A 313 4.43 13.30 7.42
CA GLY A 313 3.53 12.52 8.25
C GLY A 313 2.06 12.90 8.04
N GLU A 314 1.73 14.19 8.02
CA GLU A 314 0.35 14.63 7.75
C GLU A 314 -0.08 14.34 6.29
N TRP A 315 0.83 14.43 5.32
CA TRP A 315 0.51 14.04 3.94
C TRP A 315 0.01 12.59 3.88
N VAL A 316 0.74 11.67 4.50
CA VAL A 316 0.37 10.24 4.55
C VAL A 316 -0.71 9.94 5.59
N HIS A 317 -1.15 10.92 6.38
CA HIS A 317 -2.30 10.80 7.26
C HIS A 317 -3.61 10.97 6.50
N ARG A 318 -3.59 11.83 5.47
CA ARG A 318 -4.79 12.23 4.71
C ARG A 318 -4.85 11.68 3.29
N ASP A 319 -3.78 11.07 2.81
CA ASP A 319 -3.76 10.48 1.47
C ASP A 319 -4.78 9.33 1.34
N PHE A 320 -5.20 9.10 0.10
CA PHE A 320 -5.93 7.89 -0.25
C PHE A 320 -4.99 6.90 -0.95
N ALA A 321 -5.42 5.63 -0.98
CA ALA A 321 -4.69 4.56 -1.66
C ALA A 321 -4.27 5.02 -3.06
N PHE A 322 -3.05 4.70 -3.49
CA PHE A 322 -2.48 5.04 -4.81
C PHE A 322 -2.38 6.55 -5.18
N GLN A 323 -2.71 7.49 -4.30
CA GLN A 323 -2.64 8.94 -4.60
C GLN A 323 -1.26 9.38 -5.08
N GLY A 324 -0.18 9.02 -4.36
CA GLY A 324 1.19 9.40 -4.73
C GLY A 324 1.58 8.90 -6.13
N PRO A 325 1.51 7.60 -6.43
CA PRO A 325 1.80 7.09 -7.77
C PRO A 325 0.88 7.62 -8.87
N LEU A 326 -0.40 7.89 -8.56
CA LEU A 326 -1.31 8.53 -9.51
C LEU A 326 -0.84 9.95 -9.86
N ASN A 327 -0.43 10.73 -8.85
CA ASN A 327 0.13 12.06 -9.06
C ASN A 327 1.39 11.99 -9.93
N ALA A 328 2.29 11.04 -9.67
CA ALA A 328 3.47 10.81 -10.50
C ALA A 328 3.09 10.49 -11.96
N ALA A 329 2.12 9.59 -12.18
CA ALA A 329 1.64 9.27 -13.52
C ALA A 329 1.04 10.49 -14.24
N LEU A 330 0.27 11.33 -13.55
CA LEU A 330 -0.30 12.57 -14.09
C LEU A 330 0.79 13.58 -14.46
N ILE A 331 1.76 13.81 -13.57
CA ILE A 331 2.90 14.71 -13.82
C ILE A 331 3.68 14.23 -15.04
N LEU A 332 4.09 12.96 -15.06
CA LEU A 332 4.89 12.38 -16.14
C LEU A 332 4.18 12.48 -17.49
N PHE A 333 2.89 12.16 -17.54
CA PHE A 333 2.14 12.17 -18.79
C PHE A 333 1.78 13.58 -19.25
N LEU A 334 1.20 14.40 -18.37
CA LEU A 334 0.57 15.67 -18.74
C LEU A 334 1.56 16.83 -18.79
N ARG A 335 2.69 16.78 -18.07
CA ARG A 335 3.75 17.80 -18.18
C ARG A 335 4.79 17.44 -19.23
N TYR A 336 5.24 16.19 -19.27
CA TYR A 336 6.38 15.79 -20.10
C TYR A 336 6.02 15.01 -21.37
N GLY A 337 4.79 14.50 -21.47
CA GLY A 337 4.26 13.92 -22.70
C GLY A 337 5.05 12.71 -23.21
N THR A 338 5.16 12.60 -24.53
CA THR A 338 5.75 11.43 -25.20
C THR A 338 7.23 11.23 -24.93
N ALA A 339 7.95 12.26 -24.47
CA ALA A 339 9.36 12.17 -24.11
C ALA A 339 9.58 11.31 -22.86
N ALA A 340 8.65 11.37 -21.90
CA ALA A 340 8.71 10.59 -20.66
C ALA A 340 8.13 9.17 -20.82
N LEU A 341 7.43 8.86 -21.90
CA LEU A 341 6.89 7.51 -22.14
C LEU A 341 8.00 6.51 -22.47
N ALA A 342 7.86 5.29 -21.95
CA ALA A 342 8.80 4.20 -22.21
C ALA A 342 9.03 3.98 -23.71
N ASP A 343 10.26 3.69 -24.09
CA ASP A 343 10.64 3.49 -25.51
C ASP A 343 9.96 2.27 -26.14
N SER A 344 9.48 1.34 -25.33
CA SER A 344 8.69 0.19 -25.78
C SER A 344 7.24 0.54 -26.13
N ASN A 345 6.75 1.75 -25.84
CA ASN A 345 5.38 2.15 -26.15
C ASN A 345 5.12 2.05 -27.68
N PRO A 346 4.17 1.21 -28.13
CA PRO A 346 3.98 0.89 -29.54
C PRO A 346 3.52 2.10 -30.37
N TYR A 347 3.00 3.15 -29.74
CA TYR A 347 2.53 4.34 -30.42
C TYR A 347 3.63 5.38 -30.68
N LYS A 348 4.83 5.27 -30.08
CA LYS A 348 5.93 6.23 -30.30
C LYS A 348 6.42 6.25 -31.75
N THR A 349 6.33 5.12 -32.45
CA THR A 349 6.75 4.99 -33.85
C THR A 349 5.57 4.83 -34.82
N SER A 350 4.34 4.97 -34.34
CA SER A 350 3.15 4.85 -35.17
C SER A 350 2.98 6.07 -36.06
N LEU A 351 2.69 5.86 -37.34
CA LEU A 351 2.45 6.95 -38.30
C LEU A 351 0.98 7.38 -38.39
N SER A 352 0.06 6.60 -37.82
CA SER A 352 -1.39 6.75 -38.04
C SER A 352 -2.24 6.52 -36.80
N GLN A 353 -1.64 6.27 -35.64
CA GLN A 353 -2.36 5.91 -34.40
C GLN A 353 -1.68 6.56 -33.19
N ASN A 354 -2.48 6.92 -32.19
CA ASN A 354 -2.02 7.36 -30.88
C ASN A 354 -2.60 6.47 -29.78
N GLY A 355 -1.94 6.43 -28.62
CA GLY A 355 -2.43 5.71 -27.46
C GLY A 355 -3.55 6.45 -26.73
N PHE A 356 -4.50 5.72 -26.17
CA PHE A 356 -5.55 6.25 -25.30
C PHE A 356 -6.02 5.20 -24.28
N VAL A 357 -6.86 4.25 -24.72
CA VAL A 357 -7.35 3.15 -23.86
C VAL A 357 -6.25 2.19 -23.44
N THR A 358 -5.17 2.13 -24.22
CA THR A 358 -3.97 1.32 -23.99
C THR A 358 -2.74 2.21 -24.18
N PHE A 359 -1.68 1.92 -23.41
CA PHE A 359 -0.38 2.60 -23.49
C PHE A 359 -0.44 4.14 -23.42
N SER A 360 -1.42 4.67 -22.70
CA SER A 360 -1.66 6.10 -22.49
C SER A 360 -2.41 6.31 -21.18
N LEU A 361 -2.59 7.56 -20.77
CA LEU A 361 -2.99 7.92 -19.41
C LEU A 361 -4.23 7.18 -18.88
N PRO A 362 -5.37 7.05 -19.60
CA PRO A 362 -6.52 6.30 -19.09
C PRO A 362 -6.20 4.85 -18.68
N GLY A 363 -5.41 4.15 -19.49
CA GLY A 363 -4.97 2.79 -19.20
C GLY A 363 -3.95 2.75 -18.05
N ILE A 364 -3.03 3.70 -18.01
CA ILE A 364 -2.00 3.79 -16.97
C ILE A 364 -2.64 4.07 -15.60
N SER A 365 -3.53 5.07 -15.51
CA SER A 365 -4.20 5.43 -14.24
C SER A 365 -5.10 4.31 -13.73
N HIS A 366 -5.78 3.58 -14.63
CA HIS A 366 -6.54 2.38 -14.28
C HIS A 366 -5.66 1.31 -13.63
N LEU A 367 -4.50 1.01 -14.24
CA LEU A 367 -3.57 0.02 -13.70
C LEU A 367 -2.92 0.46 -12.39
N VAL A 368 -2.62 1.75 -12.22
CA VAL A 368 -2.12 2.31 -10.94
C VAL A 368 -3.16 2.11 -9.83
N ALA A 369 -4.42 2.47 -10.08
CA ALA A 369 -5.49 2.30 -9.09
C ALA A 369 -5.76 0.83 -8.76
N MET A 370 -5.84 -0.02 -9.80
CA MET A 370 -6.02 -1.48 -9.64
C MET A 370 -4.88 -2.11 -8.85
N ALA A 371 -3.63 -1.71 -9.12
CA ALA A 371 -2.48 -2.22 -8.38
C ALA A 371 -2.50 -1.78 -6.91
N GLY A 372 -2.97 -0.56 -6.62
CA GLY A 372 -3.14 -0.09 -5.25
C GLY A 372 -4.16 -0.89 -4.44
N ASP A 373 -5.31 -1.20 -5.03
CA ASP A 373 -6.36 -2.03 -4.41
C ASP A 373 -5.87 -3.46 -4.13
N ALA A 374 -5.30 -4.14 -5.14
CA ALA A 374 -4.75 -5.49 -4.97
C ALA A 374 -3.62 -5.54 -3.93
N ALA A 375 -2.79 -4.50 -3.88
CA ALA A 375 -1.71 -4.37 -2.91
C ALA A 375 -2.21 -4.25 -1.47
N LEU A 376 -3.33 -3.55 -1.24
CA LEU A 376 -3.95 -3.50 0.09
C LEU A 376 -4.41 -4.89 0.55
N LYS A 377 -5.06 -5.67 -0.32
CA LYS A 377 -5.48 -7.04 0.03
C LYS A 377 -4.27 -7.93 0.39
N ALA A 378 -3.19 -7.84 -0.39
CA ALA A 378 -1.94 -8.54 -0.10
C ALA A 378 -1.33 -8.11 1.24
N ALA A 379 -1.31 -6.80 1.55
CA ALA A 379 -0.84 -6.31 2.84
C ALA A 379 -1.74 -6.77 3.99
N TRP A 380 -3.07 -6.79 3.81
CA TRP A 380 -4.02 -7.24 4.83
C TRP A 380 -3.88 -8.72 5.15
N PHE A 381 -3.63 -9.56 4.14
CA PHE A 381 -3.25 -10.95 4.34
C PHE A 381 -2.04 -11.08 5.26
N GLN A 382 -0.95 -10.35 4.95
CA GLN A 382 0.29 -10.41 5.74
C GLN A 382 0.10 -9.86 7.15
N LYS A 383 -0.65 -8.76 7.31
CA LYS A 383 -0.97 -8.15 8.61
C LYS A 383 -1.74 -9.11 9.50
N TRP A 384 -2.88 -9.61 9.02
CA TRP A 384 -3.87 -10.29 9.85
C TRP A 384 -3.65 -11.79 9.94
N LEU A 385 -3.39 -12.47 8.83
CA LEU A 385 -3.32 -13.93 8.78
C LEU A 385 -1.91 -14.47 9.03
N VAL A 386 -0.87 -13.66 8.79
CA VAL A 386 0.53 -14.09 8.97
C VAL A 386 1.17 -13.52 10.22
N HIS A 387 1.47 -12.21 10.24
CA HIS A 387 2.49 -11.66 11.13
C HIS A 387 1.94 -11.04 12.43
N ARG A 388 0.79 -10.35 12.39
CA ARG A 388 0.16 -9.70 13.56
C ARG A 388 1.16 -8.93 14.45
N ARG A 389 2.09 -8.20 13.83
CA ARG A 389 3.17 -7.46 14.50
C ARG A 389 2.64 -6.22 15.24
N LEU A 390 3.05 -6.01 16.49
CA LEU A 390 2.71 -4.80 17.27
C LEU A 390 3.29 -3.53 16.63
N ARG A 391 2.64 -2.39 16.91
CA ARG A 391 3.03 -1.05 16.42
C ARG A 391 4.19 -0.44 17.23
N PRO A 392 4.93 0.54 16.69
CA PRO A 392 5.99 1.23 17.44
C PRO A 392 5.52 1.80 18.77
N GLU A 393 4.34 2.42 18.82
CA GLU A 393 3.73 2.91 20.07
C GLU A 393 3.56 1.83 21.14
N ALA A 394 3.20 0.61 20.73
CA ALA A 394 3.03 -0.51 21.65
C ALA A 394 4.40 -0.99 22.17
N LEU A 395 5.42 -1.06 21.29
CA LEU A 395 6.79 -1.40 21.68
C LEU A 395 7.38 -0.34 22.62
N ALA A 396 7.14 0.95 22.37
CA ALA A 396 7.57 2.04 23.26
C ALA A 396 6.97 1.91 24.66
N GLY A 397 5.71 1.47 24.77
CA GLY A 397 5.12 1.11 26.06
C GLY A 397 5.81 -0.05 26.77
N ARG A 398 6.38 -1.01 26.02
CA ARG A 398 7.23 -2.08 26.59
C ARG A 398 8.57 -1.53 27.06
N VAL A 399 9.16 -0.57 26.32
CA VAL A 399 10.39 0.13 26.73
C VAL A 399 10.13 0.87 28.05
N GLU A 400 9.10 1.72 28.11
CA GLU A 400 8.69 2.46 29.31
C GLU A 400 8.49 1.54 30.53
N ASN A 401 7.72 0.46 30.36
CA ASN A 401 7.49 -0.49 31.45
C ASN A 401 8.75 -1.25 31.90
N GLN A 402 9.75 -1.42 31.01
CA GLN A 402 11.03 -2.01 31.37
C GLN A 402 11.95 -1.00 32.06
N THR A 403 11.98 0.26 31.60
CA THR A 403 12.83 1.32 32.17
C THR A 403 12.32 1.78 33.54
N ASN A 404 11.01 1.84 33.75
CA ASN A 404 10.41 2.22 35.04
C ASN A 404 10.30 1.06 36.04
N GLY A 405 10.67 -0.17 35.64
CA GLY A 405 10.70 -1.36 36.48
C GLY A 405 9.35 -2.08 36.67
N SER A 406 8.29 -1.67 35.97
CA SER A 406 6.97 -2.31 36.03
C SER A 406 6.99 -3.75 35.50
N LYS A 407 7.74 -4.03 34.43
CA LYS A 407 7.93 -5.38 33.88
C LYS A 407 9.19 -5.49 33.02
N ASN A 408 9.98 -6.54 33.23
CA ASN A 408 11.10 -6.86 32.36
C ASN A 408 10.63 -7.64 31.12
N TYR A 409 10.75 -7.02 29.95
CA TYR A 409 10.38 -7.61 28.66
C TYR A 409 11.51 -8.35 27.95
N GLY A 410 12.74 -8.25 28.46
CA GLY A 410 13.93 -8.80 27.83
C GLY A 410 14.36 -8.02 26.58
N LEU A 411 13.95 -6.75 26.46
CA LEU A 411 14.33 -5.90 25.33
C LEU A 411 15.85 -5.75 25.26
N HIS A 412 16.36 -5.68 24.02
CA HIS A 412 17.80 -5.61 23.77
C HIS A 412 18.41 -4.31 24.36
N PRO A 413 19.61 -4.38 24.96
CA PRO A 413 20.28 -3.21 25.53
C PRO A 413 20.47 -2.05 24.56
N ASP A 414 20.83 -2.32 23.29
CA ASP A 414 20.92 -1.29 22.23
C ASP A 414 19.70 -0.37 22.16
N LEU A 415 18.50 -0.85 22.51
CA LEU A 415 17.30 -0.01 22.56
C LEU A 415 17.13 0.68 23.92
N VAL A 416 17.15 -0.09 25.00
CA VAL A 416 16.78 0.39 26.34
C VAL A 416 17.79 1.38 26.89
N ASP A 417 19.06 1.21 26.52
CA ASP A 417 20.18 2.05 26.96
C ASP A 417 20.56 3.11 25.89
N SER A 418 19.74 3.29 24.84
CA SER A 418 20.02 4.24 23.75
C SER A 418 19.96 5.71 24.18
N ASP A 419 20.63 6.56 23.42
CA ASP A 419 20.56 8.02 23.64
C ASP A 419 19.15 8.55 23.32
N ALA A 420 18.43 7.95 22.37
CA ALA A 420 17.03 8.26 22.11
C ALA A 420 16.13 8.08 23.36
N VAL A 421 16.25 6.94 24.05
CA VAL A 421 15.48 6.68 25.27
C VAL A 421 15.89 7.64 26.38
N SER A 422 17.19 7.88 26.54
CA SER A 422 17.71 8.86 27.50
C SER A 422 17.21 10.28 27.24
N TYR A 423 17.14 10.68 25.97
CA TYR A 423 16.60 11.97 25.54
C TYR A 423 15.13 12.10 25.96
N LEU A 424 14.28 11.12 25.61
CA LEU A 424 12.85 11.15 25.93
C LEU A 424 12.57 11.17 27.44
N LEU A 425 13.31 10.37 28.22
CA LEU A 425 13.21 10.42 29.68
C LEU A 425 13.57 11.80 30.24
N SER A 426 14.56 12.48 29.64
CA SER A 426 14.97 13.81 30.07
C SER A 426 14.00 14.92 29.67
N THR A 427 13.36 14.81 28.50
CA THR A 427 12.47 15.86 27.97
C THR A 427 11.01 15.67 28.39
N ASN A 428 10.54 14.43 28.43
CA ASN A 428 9.14 14.09 28.61
C ASN A 428 8.87 13.37 29.95
N GLY A 429 9.91 12.89 30.63
CA GLY A 429 9.77 12.10 31.85
C GLY A 429 9.31 10.65 31.62
N THR A 430 9.20 10.21 30.36
CA THR A 430 8.80 8.86 29.94
C THR A 430 9.65 8.42 28.75
N ALA A 431 9.76 7.11 28.51
CA ALA A 431 10.35 6.52 27.31
C ALA A 431 9.29 6.25 26.21
N LEU A 432 8.09 6.82 26.34
CA LEU A 432 7.01 6.64 25.38
C LEU A 432 7.32 7.36 24.06
N LEU A 433 6.75 6.84 22.98
CA LEU A 433 6.95 7.39 21.64
C LEU A 433 6.08 8.64 21.47
N PRO A 434 6.65 9.83 21.20
CA PRO A 434 5.85 11.01 20.88
C PRO A 434 5.17 10.78 19.52
N LEU A 435 3.86 10.60 19.50
CA LEU A 435 3.09 10.31 18.29
C LEU A 435 2.71 11.60 17.56
N ALA A 436 2.69 11.57 16.23
CA ALA A 436 2.25 12.73 15.44
C ALA A 436 0.74 12.95 15.49
N PHE A 437 -0.05 11.93 15.87
CA PHE A 437 -1.51 11.96 15.85
C PHE A 437 -2.09 11.56 17.20
N PRO A 438 -3.18 12.22 17.66
CA PRO A 438 -3.80 11.93 18.95
C PRO A 438 -4.40 10.52 19.05
N GLU A 439 -4.83 9.93 17.93
CA GLU A 439 -5.29 8.55 17.84
C GLU A 439 -4.14 7.52 17.73
N GLY A 440 -2.91 7.96 17.50
CA GLY A 440 -1.78 7.11 17.17
C GLY A 440 -1.96 6.32 15.87
N SER A 441 -1.58 5.04 15.89
CA SER A 441 -1.65 4.17 14.72
C SER A 441 -3.07 3.67 14.42
N PRO A 442 -3.41 3.39 13.15
CA PRO A 442 -4.66 2.72 12.82
C PRO A 442 -4.79 1.35 13.49
N THR A 443 -6.03 0.93 13.76
CA THR A 443 -6.41 -0.34 14.39
C THR A 443 -6.23 -1.56 13.47
N HIS A 444 -5.00 -1.76 13.02
CA HIS A 444 -4.55 -2.98 12.35
C HIS A 444 -3.06 -3.22 12.61
N PRO A 445 -2.55 -4.46 12.43
CA PRO A 445 -1.15 -4.79 12.64
C PRO A 445 -0.18 -3.92 11.84
N ALA A 446 1.06 -3.81 12.32
CA ALA A 446 2.09 -2.98 11.72
C ALA A 446 2.59 -3.55 10.38
N TYR A 447 2.94 -4.83 10.34
CA TYR A 447 3.76 -5.39 9.27
C TYR A 447 2.97 -6.12 8.17
N PRO A 448 3.17 -5.79 6.87
CA PRO A 448 3.94 -4.66 6.34
C PRO A 448 3.09 -3.37 6.31
N ALA A 449 3.67 -2.22 6.00
CA ALA A 449 2.92 -0.97 5.87
C ALA A 449 2.02 -1.00 4.62
N GLY A 450 0.73 -0.66 4.79
CA GLY A 450 -0.23 -0.59 3.67
C GLY A 450 0.17 0.47 2.65
N HIS A 451 0.54 1.66 3.14
CA HIS A 451 1.10 2.78 2.38
C HIS A 451 2.30 2.41 1.53
N ALA A 452 3.26 1.69 2.10
CA ALA A 452 4.42 1.19 1.36
C ALA A 452 3.99 0.23 0.23
N THR A 453 3.08 -0.69 0.54
CA THR A 453 2.64 -1.72 -0.41
C THR A 453 1.91 -1.11 -1.61
N PHE A 454 0.92 -0.24 -1.40
CA PHE A 454 0.20 0.35 -2.54
C PHE A 454 1.03 1.37 -3.32
N SER A 455 1.91 2.13 -2.64
CA SER A 455 2.73 3.14 -3.31
C SER A 455 3.76 2.46 -4.22
N ALA A 456 4.40 1.39 -3.73
CA ALA A 456 5.33 0.59 -4.51
C ALA A 456 4.65 -0.13 -5.68
N ALA A 457 3.42 -0.63 -5.50
CA ALA A 457 2.66 -1.25 -6.59
C ALA A 457 2.38 -0.24 -7.71
N GLY A 458 1.85 0.94 -7.37
CA GLY A 458 1.59 2.01 -8.34
C GLY A 458 2.86 2.54 -9.01
N ALA A 459 3.94 2.73 -8.25
CA ALA A 459 5.24 3.15 -8.79
C ALA A 459 5.82 2.10 -9.75
N THR A 460 5.64 0.80 -9.45
CA THR A 460 6.06 -0.29 -10.34
C THR A 460 5.28 -0.29 -11.66
N ILE A 461 3.97 0.02 -11.63
CA ILE A 461 3.20 0.27 -12.86
C ILE A 461 3.81 1.46 -13.62
N CYS A 462 4.13 2.57 -12.95
CA CYS A 462 4.76 3.72 -13.60
C CYS A 462 6.11 3.35 -14.26
N LYS A 463 6.98 2.61 -13.56
CA LYS A 463 8.26 2.11 -14.11
C LYS A 463 8.08 1.28 -15.39
N ALA A 464 6.94 0.60 -15.57
CA ALA A 464 6.64 -0.18 -16.76
C ALA A 464 6.19 0.65 -17.98
N PHE A 465 5.62 1.85 -17.76
CA PHE A 465 5.03 2.69 -18.80
C PHE A 465 5.82 3.96 -19.11
N TYR A 466 6.68 4.41 -18.19
CA TYR A 466 7.53 5.58 -18.35
C TYR A 466 9.00 5.20 -18.50
N LYS A 467 9.76 6.11 -19.12
CA LYS A 467 11.18 5.96 -19.38
C LYS A 467 11.96 6.23 -18.08
N GLU A 468 12.49 5.17 -17.49
CA GLU A 468 13.17 5.17 -16.18
C GLU A 468 14.35 6.15 -16.09
N ASP A 469 15.11 6.34 -17.17
CA ASP A 469 16.26 7.24 -17.28
C ASP A 469 15.91 8.64 -17.79
N PHE A 470 14.62 8.98 -17.95
CA PHE A 470 14.21 10.34 -18.25
C PHE A 470 14.58 11.25 -17.09
N VAL A 471 15.31 12.33 -17.38
CA VAL A 471 15.68 13.36 -16.39
C VAL A 471 14.50 14.30 -16.19
N ILE A 472 14.09 14.51 -14.94
CA ILE A 472 13.01 15.42 -14.55
C ILE A 472 13.42 16.86 -14.89
N PRO A 473 12.73 17.54 -15.83
CA PRO A 473 12.96 18.94 -16.11
C PRO A 473 12.44 19.82 -14.97
N ASP A 474 13.15 20.93 -14.73
CA ASP A 474 12.84 21.96 -13.74
C ASP A 474 12.54 21.38 -12.34
N PRO A 475 13.46 20.58 -11.77
CA PRO A 475 13.30 20.04 -10.43
C PRO A 475 13.32 21.17 -9.38
N VAL A 476 12.68 20.93 -8.24
CA VAL A 476 12.46 21.91 -7.17
C VAL A 476 12.86 21.36 -5.80
N VAL A 477 13.01 22.25 -4.83
CA VAL A 477 13.21 21.93 -3.42
C VAL A 477 12.38 22.87 -2.55
N SER A 478 11.80 22.39 -1.46
CA SER A 478 11.11 23.26 -0.51
C SER A 478 12.08 24.20 0.18
N ASN A 479 11.66 25.44 0.44
CA ASN A 479 12.34 26.29 1.41
C ASN A 479 12.14 25.76 2.84
N ASP A 480 12.88 26.34 3.79
CA ASP A 480 13.00 25.83 5.16
C ASP A 480 11.70 25.80 5.95
N ASP A 481 10.71 26.63 5.61
CA ASP A 481 9.43 26.72 6.30
C ASP A 481 8.26 26.14 5.49
N GLY A 482 8.52 25.58 4.30
CA GLY A 482 7.53 24.97 3.43
C GLY A 482 6.59 25.94 2.73
N THR A 483 6.82 27.25 2.77
CA THR A 483 5.91 28.24 2.17
C THR A 483 6.09 28.39 0.66
N ALA A 484 7.26 28.01 0.14
CA ALA A 484 7.61 28.13 -1.27
C ALA A 484 8.49 26.97 -1.75
N LEU A 485 8.63 26.87 -3.07
CA LEU A 485 9.57 25.97 -3.74
C LEU A 485 10.62 26.82 -4.45
N ASP A 486 11.88 26.46 -4.27
CA ASP A 486 13.03 27.01 -4.97
C ASP A 486 13.49 26.04 -6.08
N ASP A 487 14.23 26.54 -7.06
CA ASP A 487 14.80 25.70 -8.12
C ASP A 487 15.90 24.79 -7.57
N TRP A 488 15.84 23.49 -7.88
CA TRP A 488 16.94 22.57 -7.61
C TRP A 488 18.01 22.70 -8.69
N THR A 489 19.24 23.02 -8.28
CA THR A 489 20.38 23.25 -9.18
C THR A 489 21.50 22.22 -9.03
N GLY A 490 21.25 21.13 -8.30
CA GLY A 490 22.20 20.03 -8.13
C GLY A 490 22.16 19.03 -9.28
N GLU A 491 22.39 17.75 -8.99
CA GLU A 491 22.46 16.71 -10.02
C GLU A 491 21.11 16.42 -10.71
N ASP A 492 21.22 15.76 -11.88
CA ASP A 492 20.08 15.26 -12.63
C ASP A 492 19.28 14.23 -11.81
N LEU A 493 17.98 14.46 -11.68
CA LEU A 493 17.05 13.55 -11.02
C LEU A 493 16.29 12.74 -12.07
N THR A 494 16.34 11.41 -11.99
CA THR A 494 15.69 10.52 -12.98
C THR A 494 14.32 10.05 -12.52
N VAL A 495 13.45 9.68 -13.46
CA VAL A 495 12.13 9.07 -13.15
C VAL A 495 12.27 7.86 -12.23
N LEU A 496 13.23 6.97 -12.49
CA LEU A 496 13.48 5.80 -11.62
C LEU A 496 13.83 6.23 -10.20
N GLY A 497 14.77 7.16 -10.06
CA GLY A 497 15.20 7.65 -8.74
C GLY A 497 14.06 8.31 -8.00
N GLU A 498 13.30 9.20 -8.65
CA GLU A 498 12.22 9.93 -8.01
C GLU A 498 10.99 9.07 -7.72
N LEU A 499 10.70 8.03 -8.51
CA LEU A 499 9.65 7.04 -8.18
C LEU A 499 10.07 6.17 -6.99
N ASN A 500 11.32 5.72 -6.94
CA ASN A 500 11.83 4.96 -5.78
C ASN A 500 11.85 5.83 -4.52
N LYS A 501 12.25 7.10 -4.66
CA LYS A 501 12.25 8.08 -3.57
C LYS A 501 10.83 8.39 -3.10
N LEU A 502 9.85 8.52 -3.99
CA LEU A 502 8.43 8.69 -3.64
C LEU A 502 7.95 7.55 -2.72
N VAL A 503 8.24 6.31 -3.10
CA VAL A 503 7.86 5.11 -2.35
C VAL A 503 8.56 5.07 -0.99
N ALA A 504 9.86 5.41 -0.95
CA ALA A 504 10.60 5.51 0.29
C ALA A 504 10.06 6.62 1.21
N ASN A 505 9.79 7.82 0.68
CA ASN A 505 9.23 8.93 1.43
C ASN A 505 7.88 8.55 2.04
N ILE A 506 6.95 8.01 1.25
CA ILE A 506 5.64 7.56 1.76
C ILE A 506 5.80 6.53 2.89
N SER A 507 6.77 5.61 2.79
CA SER A 507 7.05 4.64 3.84
C SER A 507 7.58 5.32 5.11
N LEU A 508 8.65 6.10 4.97
CA LEU A 508 9.38 6.72 6.09
C LEU A 508 8.58 7.84 6.77
N PHE A 509 7.66 8.51 6.06
CA PHE A 509 6.76 9.46 6.68
C PHE A 509 5.78 8.78 7.66
N ARG A 510 5.44 7.50 7.44
CA ARG A 510 4.67 6.73 8.44
C ARG A 510 5.52 6.37 9.64
N ASP A 511 6.80 6.07 9.43
CA ASP A 511 7.75 5.79 10.50
C ASP A 511 7.95 7.04 11.36
N GLY A 512 8.15 8.20 10.72
CA GLY A 512 8.30 9.47 11.40
C GLY A 512 7.04 9.95 12.11
N ALA A 513 5.84 9.53 11.66
CA ALA A 513 4.61 9.72 12.40
C ALA A 513 4.48 8.83 13.66
N GLY A 514 5.38 7.85 13.81
CA GLY A 514 5.43 6.91 14.93
C GLY A 514 4.56 5.66 14.77
N VAL A 515 4.07 5.37 13.55
CA VAL A 515 3.07 4.30 13.34
C VAL A 515 3.62 3.07 12.61
N HIS A 516 4.80 3.14 12.01
CA HIS A 516 5.44 2.02 11.33
C HIS A 516 6.94 1.96 11.64
N TYR A 517 7.56 0.82 11.30
CA TYR A 517 9.01 0.65 11.28
C TYR A 517 9.50 0.63 9.84
N ARG A 518 10.79 0.95 9.63
CA ARG A 518 11.45 0.82 8.32
C ARG A 518 11.22 -0.54 7.66
N ALA A 519 11.28 -1.63 8.42
CA ALA A 519 11.03 -2.98 7.89
C ALA A 519 9.59 -3.13 7.34
N ASP A 520 8.59 -2.51 7.98
CA ASP A 520 7.21 -2.47 7.47
C ASP A 520 7.16 -1.82 6.09
N GLY A 521 7.91 -0.72 5.93
CA GLY A 521 8.05 -0.01 4.68
C GLY A 521 8.78 -0.83 3.61
N GLU A 522 10.00 -1.27 3.91
CA GLU A 522 10.86 -1.95 2.93
C GLU A 522 10.25 -3.25 2.41
N GLN A 523 9.68 -4.06 3.29
CA GLN A 523 9.05 -5.32 2.91
C GLN A 523 7.67 -5.11 2.27
N GLY A 524 6.95 -4.06 2.68
CA GLY A 524 5.76 -3.59 1.96
C GLY A 524 6.07 -3.19 0.52
N ASN A 525 7.19 -2.50 0.29
CA ASN A 525 7.61 -2.10 -1.05
C ASN A 525 7.86 -3.31 -1.96
N LEU A 526 8.54 -4.33 -1.44
CA LEU A 526 8.79 -5.58 -2.16
C LEU A 526 7.52 -6.38 -2.42
N LEU A 527 6.54 -6.35 -1.51
CA LEU A 527 5.23 -6.98 -1.73
C LEU A 527 4.43 -6.25 -2.82
N GLY A 528 4.40 -4.92 -2.78
CA GLY A 528 3.73 -4.10 -3.79
C GLY A 528 4.30 -4.32 -5.19
N GLU A 529 5.63 -4.41 -5.32
CA GLU A 529 6.29 -4.74 -6.58
C GLU A 529 5.87 -6.12 -7.12
N GLN A 530 5.75 -7.13 -6.26
CA GLN A 530 5.27 -8.46 -6.67
C GLN A 530 3.84 -8.41 -7.23
N VAL A 531 2.94 -7.68 -6.56
CA VAL A 531 1.54 -7.50 -6.99
C VAL A 531 1.49 -6.84 -8.37
N ALA A 532 2.19 -5.72 -8.54
CA ALA A 532 2.22 -4.99 -9.81
C ALA A 532 2.81 -5.83 -10.95
N ILE A 533 3.88 -6.61 -10.70
CA ILE A 533 4.44 -7.53 -11.70
C ILE A 533 3.43 -8.61 -12.09
N GLY A 534 2.65 -9.13 -11.14
CA GLY A 534 1.56 -10.08 -11.42
C GLY A 534 0.49 -9.48 -12.34
N ILE A 535 0.05 -8.25 -12.05
CA ILE A 535 -0.92 -7.53 -12.89
C ILE A 535 -0.34 -7.30 -14.30
N LEU A 536 0.88 -6.78 -14.42
CA LEU A 536 1.55 -6.56 -15.70
C LEU A 536 1.72 -7.86 -16.50
N ARG A 537 1.99 -8.98 -15.82
CA ARG A 537 2.08 -10.31 -16.44
C ARG A 537 0.76 -10.67 -17.11
N ASP A 538 -0.36 -10.52 -16.43
CA ASP A 538 -1.67 -10.86 -16.98
C ASP A 538 -2.07 -9.92 -18.11
N TYR A 539 -1.91 -8.61 -17.92
CA TYR A 539 -2.24 -7.61 -18.94
C TYR A 539 -1.34 -7.69 -20.18
N SER A 540 -0.08 -8.13 -20.05
CA SER A 540 0.78 -8.35 -21.22
C SER A 540 0.26 -9.43 -22.19
N ARG A 541 -0.79 -10.19 -21.82
CA ARG A 541 -1.48 -11.18 -22.68
C ARG A 541 -2.68 -10.61 -23.45
N SER A 542 -3.15 -9.40 -23.10
CA SER A 542 -4.45 -8.89 -23.55
C SER A 542 -4.37 -7.89 -24.71
N TYR A 543 -3.19 -7.31 -24.95
CA TYR A 543 -2.95 -6.30 -25.98
C TYR A 543 -2.92 -6.89 -27.40
N ASN A 544 -3.44 -6.14 -28.36
CA ASN A 544 -3.37 -6.46 -29.79
C ASN A 544 -2.14 -5.81 -30.46
N GLU A 545 -1.71 -4.69 -29.90
CA GLU A 545 -0.57 -3.89 -30.33
C GLU A 545 0.69 -4.75 -30.39
N SER A 546 1.53 -4.53 -31.41
CA SER A 546 2.86 -5.15 -31.48
C SER A 546 3.78 -4.49 -30.46
N PHE A 547 3.79 -5.05 -29.26
CA PHE A 547 4.53 -4.52 -28.11
C PHE A 547 5.71 -5.45 -27.75
N THR A 548 6.88 -4.87 -27.51
CA THR A 548 8.09 -5.64 -27.18
C THR A 548 8.04 -6.25 -25.78
N GLY A 549 7.19 -5.71 -24.89
CA GLY A 549 7.03 -6.13 -23.50
C GLY A 549 7.32 -4.98 -22.53
N PHE A 550 6.79 -5.07 -21.31
CA PHE A 550 7.09 -4.09 -20.27
C PHE A 550 8.51 -4.30 -19.80
N THR A 551 9.29 -3.23 -19.73
CA THR A 551 10.64 -3.27 -19.17
C THR A 551 10.69 -2.33 -17.97
N LEU A 552 11.14 -2.83 -16.82
CA LEU A 552 11.28 -2.05 -15.61
C LEU A 552 12.44 -2.56 -14.76
N THR A 553 12.95 -1.69 -13.90
CA THR A 553 13.99 -1.97 -12.92
C THR A 553 13.33 -2.20 -11.55
N LYS A 554 13.57 -3.38 -10.99
CA LYS A 554 13.07 -3.75 -9.66
C LYS A 554 13.75 -2.93 -8.55
N PHE A 555 13.16 -2.87 -7.36
CA PHE A 555 13.77 -2.20 -6.20
C PHE A 555 15.15 -2.77 -5.83
N ASN A 556 15.37 -4.06 -6.06
CA ASN A 556 16.68 -4.71 -5.88
C ASN A 556 17.68 -4.41 -7.02
N GLY A 557 17.37 -3.50 -7.94
CA GLY A 557 18.20 -3.10 -9.07
C GLY A 557 18.14 -4.02 -10.29
N GLN A 558 17.43 -5.15 -10.21
CA GLN A 558 17.34 -6.10 -11.31
C GLN A 558 16.36 -5.61 -12.39
N LYS A 559 16.85 -5.48 -13.63
CA LYS A 559 16.00 -5.16 -14.78
C LYS A 559 15.27 -6.41 -15.29
N ILE A 560 13.97 -6.28 -15.57
CA ILE A 560 13.11 -7.37 -16.03
C ILE A 560 12.33 -6.99 -17.29
N LEU A 561 11.96 -8.00 -18.06
CA LEU A 561 11.05 -7.94 -19.20
C LEU A 561 9.80 -8.77 -18.90
N ILE A 562 8.62 -8.18 -19.10
CA ILE A 562 7.32 -8.85 -18.94
C ILE A 562 6.60 -8.88 -20.29
N LYS A 563 6.40 -10.07 -20.84
CA LYS A 563 5.78 -10.23 -22.16
C LYS A 563 4.98 -11.53 -22.26
N ASN A 564 3.77 -11.46 -22.79
CA ASN A 564 2.89 -12.62 -22.99
C ASN A 564 2.79 -13.50 -21.73
N GLY A 565 2.73 -12.83 -20.59
CA GLY A 565 2.70 -13.36 -19.24
C GLY A 565 3.91 -14.19 -18.79
N ASN A 566 5.07 -14.00 -19.41
CA ASN A 566 6.35 -14.44 -18.89
C ASN A 566 7.10 -13.26 -18.29
N VAL A 567 7.91 -13.52 -17.26
CA VAL A 567 8.84 -12.56 -16.66
C VAL A 567 10.25 -13.13 -16.81
N SER A 568 11.16 -12.35 -17.37
CA SER A 568 12.57 -12.74 -17.55
C SER A 568 13.49 -11.59 -17.16
N ASN A 569 14.74 -11.93 -16.84
CA ASN A 569 15.79 -10.93 -16.62
C ASN A 569 16.25 -10.35 -17.96
N VAL A 570 16.75 -9.12 -17.96
CA VAL A 570 17.31 -8.42 -19.13
C VAL A 570 18.82 -8.30 -19.01
#